data_AF-F3QM43-F1
#
_entry.id   AF-F3QM43-F1
#
_cell.length_a   1.000
_cell.length_b   1.000
_cell.length_c   1.000
_cell.angle_alpha   90.00
_cell.angle_beta   90.00
_cell.angle_gamma   90.00
#
_symmetry.space_group_name_H-M   'P 1'
#
loop_
_entity.id
_entity.type
_entity.pdbx_description
1 polymer ?
#
loop_
_entity_poly.entity_id
_entity_poly.type
_entity_poly.pdbx_seq_one_letter_code
_entity_poly.pdbx_strand_id
1 'polypeptide(L)'
;MKEIHNLMTIGEVAGSFGVCVATVRRWCKNGKFARVIRTMGNQRRFDPDEVHEMLHPNSDKRIVVGYARVSSYDQRSDLTAQAERLC
;
A
#
# COMPACT_ATOMS: atom_id res chain seq x y z
N MET A 1 0.71 -4.34 -25.90
CA MET A 1 -0.36 -3.49 -25.34
C MET A 1 -1.35 -4.44 -24.68
N LYS A 2 -1.55 -4.40 -23.35
CA LYS A 2 -2.49 -5.31 -22.69
C LYS A 2 -3.94 -4.92 -23.04
N GLU A 3 -4.74 -5.89 -23.48
CA GLU A 3 -6.18 -5.74 -23.72
C GLU A 3 -6.88 -5.19 -22.47
N ILE A 4 -7.82 -4.24 -22.64
CA ILE A 4 -8.53 -3.59 -21.52
C ILE A 4 -9.29 -4.61 -20.66
N HIS A 5 -9.69 -5.74 -21.26
CA HIS A 5 -10.37 -6.84 -20.60
C HIS A 5 -9.55 -7.49 -19.46
N ASN A 6 -8.23 -7.27 -19.42
CA ASN A 6 -7.34 -7.85 -18.42
C ASN A 6 -6.87 -6.83 -17.37
N LEU A 7 -7.57 -5.70 -17.19
CA LEU A 7 -7.20 -4.65 -16.23
C LEU A 7 -8.16 -4.58 -15.05
N MET A 8 -7.62 -4.37 -13.86
CA MET A 8 -8.40 -4.29 -12.63
C MET A 8 -9.07 -2.92 -12.48
N THR A 9 -10.28 -2.90 -11.96
CA THR A 9 -10.96 -1.72 -11.44
C THR A 9 -10.31 -1.25 -10.14
N ILE A 10 -10.58 -0.01 -9.77
CA ILE A 10 -10.14 0.52 -8.46
C ILE A 10 -10.74 -0.24 -7.27
N GLY A 11 -11.92 -0.86 -7.43
CA GLY A 11 -12.57 -1.65 -6.39
C GLY A 11 -11.87 -2.98 -6.15
N GLU A 12 -11.50 -3.68 -7.22
CA GLU A 12 -10.74 -4.94 -7.13
C GLU A 12 -9.35 -4.71 -6.52
N VAL A 13 -8.67 -3.63 -6.90
CA VAL A 13 -7.40 -3.24 -6.29
C VAL A 13 -7.58 -2.94 -4.80
N ALA A 14 -8.59 -2.15 -4.44
CA ALA A 14 -8.89 -1.84 -3.05
C ALA A 14 -9.15 -3.11 -2.21
N GLY A 15 -9.92 -4.05 -2.77
CA GLY A 15 -10.16 -5.36 -2.15
C GLY A 15 -8.89 -6.18 -1.98
N SER A 16 -8.01 -6.20 -2.99
CA SER A 16 -6.75 -6.96 -2.96
C SER A 16 -5.80 -6.46 -1.85
N PHE A 17 -5.77 -5.15 -1.61
CA PHE A 17 -4.96 -4.54 -0.54
C PHE A 17 -5.67 -4.45 0.82
N GLY A 18 -6.96 -4.82 0.92
CA GLY A 18 -7.75 -4.66 2.16
C GLY A 18 -7.95 -3.21 2.59
N VAL A 19 -8.00 -2.27 1.64
CA VAL A 19 -8.17 -0.83 1.91
C VAL A 19 -9.41 -0.27 1.24
N CYS A 20 -9.82 0.94 1.61
CA CYS A 20 -10.91 1.63 0.90
C CYS A 20 -10.43 2.22 -0.45
N VAL A 21 -11.38 2.42 -1.39
CA VAL A 21 -11.14 3.04 -2.71
C VAL A 21 -10.48 4.42 -2.59
N ALA A 22 -10.82 5.20 -1.56
CA ALA A 22 -10.22 6.52 -1.32
C ALA A 22 -8.70 6.42 -1.08
N THR A 23 -8.24 5.37 -0.41
CA THR A 23 -6.80 5.10 -0.21
C THR A 23 -6.10 4.83 -1.53
N VAL A 24 -6.69 4.03 -2.42
CA VAL A 24 -6.13 3.76 -3.75
C VAL A 24 -6.08 5.04 -4.60
N ARG A 25 -7.11 5.90 -4.53
CA ARG A 25 -7.09 7.22 -5.21
C ARG A 25 -5.94 8.09 -4.72
N ARG A 26 -5.68 8.11 -3.40
CA ARG A 26 -4.55 8.82 -2.81
C ARG A 26 -3.21 8.23 -3.25
N TRP A 27 -3.09 6.91 -3.36
CA TRP A 27 -1.90 6.26 -3.89
C TRP A 27 -1.62 6.66 -5.34
N CYS A 28 -2.64 6.69 -6.20
CA CYS A 28 -2.48 7.22 -7.57
C CYS A 28 -2.06 8.70 -7.57
N LYS A 29 -2.64 9.53 -6.70
CA LYS A 29 -2.25 10.95 -6.58
C LYS A 29 -0.78 11.10 -6.16
N ASN A 30 -0.29 10.19 -5.32
CA ASN A 30 1.08 10.17 -4.83
C ASN A 30 2.05 9.40 -5.75
N GLY A 31 1.61 8.97 -6.94
CA GLY A 31 2.47 8.27 -7.90
C GLY A 31 2.91 6.87 -7.48
N LYS A 32 2.18 6.21 -6.56
CA LYS A 32 2.54 4.86 -6.09
C LYS A 32 2.31 3.74 -7.12
N PHE A 33 1.50 4.00 -8.15
CA PHE A 33 1.31 3.09 -9.28
C PHE A 33 1.87 3.77 -10.53
N ALA A 34 2.71 3.06 -11.26
CA ALA A 34 3.33 3.49 -12.50
C ALA A 34 2.51 3.08 -13.74
N ARG A 35 1.72 1.99 -13.67
CA ARG A 35 1.01 1.40 -14.83
C ARG A 35 -0.50 1.58 -14.79
N VAL A 36 -0.95 2.76 -14.35
CA VAL A 36 -2.38 3.12 -14.34
C VAL A 36 -2.78 3.82 -15.64
N ILE A 37 -3.83 3.32 -16.28
CA ILE A 37 -4.46 3.99 -17.42
C ILE A 37 -5.84 4.53 -17.03
N ARG A 38 -6.37 5.41 -17.87
CA ARG A 38 -7.75 5.91 -17.76
C ARG A 38 -8.55 5.54 -18.99
N THR A 39 -9.78 5.10 -18.79
CA THR A 39 -10.74 4.90 -19.88
C THR A 39 -11.24 6.24 -20.41
N MET A 40 -11.92 6.25 -21.56
CA MET A 40 -12.60 7.44 -22.09
C MET A 40 -13.59 8.05 -21.08
N GLY A 41 -14.23 7.22 -20.25
CA GLY A 41 -15.07 7.65 -19.12
C GLY A 41 -14.31 8.07 -17.86
N ASN A 42 -13.00 8.32 -17.97
CA ASN A 42 -12.12 8.77 -16.90
C ASN A 42 -11.97 7.80 -15.71
N GLN A 43 -12.33 6.52 -15.87
CA GLN A 43 -12.16 5.50 -14.85
C GLN A 43 -10.72 4.98 -14.86
N ARG A 44 -10.12 4.81 -13.68
CA ARG A 44 -8.78 4.23 -13.53
C ARG A 44 -8.83 2.72 -13.73
N ARG A 45 -7.84 2.20 -14.46
CA ARG A 45 -7.61 0.77 -14.67
C ARG A 45 -6.16 0.44 -14.32
N PHE A 46 -5.96 -0.66 -13.62
CA PHE A 46 -4.68 -1.04 -13.03
C PHE A 46 -4.17 -2.31 -13.67
N ASP A 47 -2.86 -2.37 -13.89
CA ASP A 47 -2.19 -3.58 -14.35
C ASP A 47 -2.16 -4.64 -13.23
N PRO A 48 -2.75 -5.83 -13.43
CA PRO A 48 -2.72 -6.89 -12.42
C PRO A 48 -1.30 -7.29 -11.99
N ASP A 49 -0.33 -7.25 -12.91
CA ASP A 49 1.06 -7.62 -12.58
C ASP A 49 1.68 -6.61 -11.62
N GLU A 50 1.37 -5.32 -11.79
CA GLU A 50 1.85 -4.28 -10.87
C GLU A 50 1.25 -4.45 -9.49
N VAL A 51 -0.06 -4.74 -9.43
CA VAL A 51 -0.76 -5.01 -8.18
C VAL A 51 -0.16 -6.23 -7.49
N HIS A 52 0.15 -7.28 -8.24
CA HIS A 52 0.78 -8.50 -7.72
C HIS A 52 2.21 -8.23 -7.21
N GLU A 53 3.05 -7.55 -7.97
CA GLU A 53 4.40 -7.13 -7.57
C GLU A 53 4.39 -6.33 -6.26
N MET A 54 3.42 -5.44 -6.09
CA MET A 54 3.27 -4.63 -4.89
C MET A 54 2.77 -5.43 -3.66
N LEU A 55 1.95 -6.46 -3.86
CA LEU A 55 1.48 -7.35 -2.79
C LEU A 55 2.55 -8.35 -2.36
N HIS A 56 3.44 -8.71 -3.29
CA HIS A 56 4.51 -9.68 -3.08
C HIS A 56 5.88 -9.05 -3.38
N PRO A 57 6.30 -8.04 -2.59
CA PRO A 57 7.61 -7.42 -2.79
C PRO A 57 8.73 -8.45 -2.61
N ASN A 58 9.75 -8.38 -3.48
CA ASN A 58 10.90 -9.28 -3.45
C ASN A 58 11.52 -9.38 -2.04
N SER A 59 11.75 -10.62 -1.58
CA SER A 59 12.26 -10.94 -0.25
C SER A 59 13.69 -10.48 0.00
N ASP A 60 14.46 -10.22 -1.06
CA ASP A 60 15.91 -9.93 -0.99
C ASP A 60 16.23 -8.63 -0.22
N LYS A 61 15.23 -7.77 -0.01
CA LYS A 61 15.36 -6.50 0.74
C LYS A 61 14.35 -6.39 1.88
N ARG A 62 14.02 -7.50 2.55
CA ARG A 62 13.15 -7.44 3.72
C ARG A 62 13.88 -6.76 4.89
N ILE A 63 13.38 -5.60 5.30
CA ILE A 63 13.78 -4.94 6.54
C ILE A 63 12.79 -5.36 7.62
N VAL A 64 13.30 -5.80 8.77
CA VAL A 64 12.47 -6.02 9.96
C VAL A 64 12.22 -4.66 10.61
N VAL A 65 10.95 -4.25 10.67
CA VAL A 65 10.54 -3.01 11.33
C VAL A 65 9.82 -3.35 12.62
N GLY A 66 10.46 -3.02 13.75
CA GLY A 66 9.79 -3.02 15.05
C GLY A 66 8.88 -1.80 15.16
N TYR A 67 7.60 -2.01 15.49
CA TYR A 67 6.66 -0.92 15.76
C TYR A 67 6.10 -1.08 17.18
N ALA A 68 6.39 -0.10 18.04
CA ALA A 68 5.86 -0.01 19.39
C ALA A 68 5.00 1.25 19.54
N ARG A 69 3.91 1.14 20.31
CA ARG A 69 3.02 2.27 20.62
C ARG A 69 2.53 2.19 22.07
N VAL A 70 2.26 3.34 22.67
CA VAL A 70 1.60 3.45 23.97
C VAL A 70 0.16 3.95 23.80
N SER A 71 -0.67 3.69 24.81
CA SER A 71 -2.09 4.06 24.79
C SER A 71 -2.34 5.55 25.08
N SER A 72 -1.52 6.18 25.91
CA SER A 72 -1.61 7.60 26.23
C SER A 72 -0.31 8.34 25.93
N TYR A 73 -0.41 9.66 25.77
CA TYR A 73 0.74 10.51 25.51
C TYR A 73 1.73 10.51 26.69
N ASP A 74 1.23 10.46 27.93
CA ASP A 74 2.04 10.51 29.15
C ASP A 74 2.96 9.28 29.29
N GLN A 75 2.63 8.17 28.63
CA GLN A 75 3.43 6.94 28.61
C GLN A 75 4.58 6.99 27.59
N ARG A 76 4.79 8.10 26.88
CA ARG A 76 5.78 8.19 25.80
C ARG A 76 7.20 7.92 26.27
N SER A 77 7.53 8.27 27.53
CA SER A 77 8.83 7.93 28.13
C SER A 77 9.06 6.42 28.20
N ASP A 78 7.99 5.63 28.35
CA ASP A 78 8.08 4.18 28.44
C ASP A 78 8.53 3.56 27.12
N LEU A 79 8.18 4.18 25.97
CA LEU A 79 8.66 3.72 24.66
C LEU A 79 10.19 3.84 24.55
N THR A 80 10.76 4.95 25.03
CA THR A 80 12.22 5.14 25.05
C THR A 80 12.88 4.12 25.95
N ALA A 81 12.36 3.95 27.17
CA ALA A 81 12.90 3.00 28.14
C ALA A 81 12.74 1.53 27.71
N GLN A 82 11.70 1.21 26.93
CA GLN A 82 11.50 -0.12 26.33
C GLN A 82 12.46 -0.33 25.16
N ALA A 83 12.65 0.68 24.31
CA ALA A 83 13.60 0.61 23.19
C ALA A 83 15.04 0.37 23.67
N GLU A 84 15.46 1.03 24.76
CA GLU A 84 16.81 0.83 25.35
C GLU A 84 17.01 -0.54 26.03
N ARG A 85 15.92 -1.19 26.49
CA ARG A 85 16.00 -2.50 27.18
C ARG A 85 15.81 -3.70 26.27
N LEU A 86 15.08 -3.54 25.18
CA LEU A 86 14.68 -4.64 24.27
C LEU A 86 15.53 -4.72 23.00
N CYS A 87 16.30 -3.67 22.70
CA CYS A 87 17.31 -3.64 21.65
C CYS A 87 18.71 -3.77 22.25
#